data_AF-A0A4S4DBT0-F1
#
_entry.id   AF-A0A4S4DBT0-F1
#
_cell.length_a   1.000
_cell.length_b   1.000
_cell.length_c   1.000
_cell.angle_alpha   90.00
_cell.angle_beta   90.00
_cell.angle_gamma   90.00
#
_symmetry.space_group_name_H-M   'P 1'
#
loop_
_entity.id
_entity.type
_entity.pdbx_description
1 polymer ?
#
loop_
_entity_poly.entity_id
_entity_poly.type
_entity_poly.pdbx_seq_one_letter_code
_entity_poly.pdbx_strand_id
1 'polypeptide(L)'
;MSLILEQTLHTLIPFEVTHNTTITIFCTLDKGFLSSKFPHPPFTILRYHIVLLKLDGEALHSSLLYESKVDTLLPHHPLVITTTPYHSDGASIDGVKVTDCEIYNDGCVIVHGVEDFFDPAFQAFLYLWYDYSVTKNESKSRIGKDSIQSWVGYLG
;
A
#
# COMPACT_ATOMS: atom_id res chain seq x y z
N MET A 1 -25.85 12.07 8.04
CA MET A 1 -25.97 10.82 7.25
C MET A 1 -24.87 9.83 7.66
N SER A 2 -24.69 9.54 8.96
CA SER A 2 -23.59 8.67 9.45
C SER A 2 -24.05 7.35 10.11
N LEU A 3 -25.35 7.17 10.37
CA LEU A 3 -25.86 6.00 11.10
C LEU A 3 -25.62 4.66 10.38
N ILE A 4 -25.57 4.67 9.04
CA ILE A 4 -25.29 3.46 8.25
C ILE A 4 -23.81 3.06 8.40
N LEU A 5 -22.88 4.01 8.37
CA LEU A 5 -21.44 3.70 8.52
C LEU A 5 -21.14 3.09 9.88
N GLU A 6 -21.68 3.69 10.95
CA GLU A 6 -21.58 3.20 12.34
C GLU A 6 -22.11 1.78 12.49
N GLN A 7 -23.34 1.53 12.03
CA GLN A 7 -23.99 0.24 12.21
C GLN A 7 -23.33 -0.87 11.39
N THR A 8 -22.81 -0.52 10.21
CA THR A 8 -22.10 -1.48 9.35
C THR A 8 -20.71 -1.76 9.92
N LEU A 9 -19.98 -0.75 10.42
CA LEU A 9 -18.66 -0.91 11.04
C LEU A 9 -18.64 -1.98 12.14
N HIS A 10 -19.64 -2.00 13.02
CA HIS A 10 -19.78 -3.02 14.06
C HIS A 10 -19.96 -4.45 13.54
N THR A 11 -20.44 -4.61 12.30
CA THR A 11 -20.58 -5.92 11.64
C THR A 11 -19.31 -6.29 10.87
N LEU A 12 -18.57 -5.28 10.39
CA LEU A 12 -17.35 -5.42 9.62
C LEU A 12 -16.13 -5.74 10.49
N ILE A 13 -16.07 -5.11 11.66
CA ILE A 13 -14.94 -5.12 12.58
C ILE A 13 -15.40 -5.75 13.89
N PRO A 14 -14.66 -6.73 14.46
CA PRO A 14 -14.96 -7.27 15.78
C PRO A 14 -15.03 -6.12 16.80
N PHE A 15 -16.12 -6.08 17.58
CA PHE A 15 -16.41 -5.04 18.58
C PHE A 15 -15.18 -4.70 19.46
N GLU A 16 -14.40 -5.71 19.89
CA GLU A 16 -13.16 -5.53 20.67
C GLU A 16 -12.14 -4.54 20.08
N VAL A 17 -12.07 -4.41 18.75
CA VAL A 17 -11.14 -3.50 18.08
C VAL A 17 -11.65 -2.05 18.13
N THR A 18 -12.96 -1.82 18.25
CA THR A 18 -13.58 -0.50 18.08
C THR A 18 -13.46 0.43 19.30
N HIS A 19 -13.14 -0.09 20.49
CA HIS A 19 -13.19 0.73 21.72
C HIS A 19 -11.91 1.54 21.98
N ASN A 20 -10.78 1.05 21.47
CA ASN A 20 -9.46 1.59 21.83
C ASN A 20 -8.55 1.81 20.61
N THR A 21 -8.98 1.43 19.40
CA THR A 21 -8.16 1.46 18.20
C THR A 21 -8.76 2.43 17.19
N THR A 22 -7.94 3.38 16.73
CA THR A 22 -8.29 4.25 15.60
C THR A 22 -8.22 3.45 14.31
N ILE A 23 -9.26 3.56 13.50
CA ILE A 23 -9.38 2.87 12.22
C ILE A 23 -9.22 3.88 11.09
N THR A 24 -8.44 3.51 10.09
CA THR A 24 -8.34 4.25 8.83
C THR A 24 -8.97 3.45 7.70
N ILE A 25 -9.86 4.07 6.94
CA ILE A 25 -10.57 3.47 5.81
C ILE A 25 -10.12 4.16 4.53
N PHE A 26 -9.67 3.37 3.56
CA PHE A 26 -9.33 3.87 2.22
C PHE A 26 -10.50 3.63 1.27
N CYS A 27 -11.23 4.68 0.96
CA CYS A 27 -12.39 4.64 0.07
C CYS A 27 -11.97 4.84 -1.39
N THR A 28 -12.26 3.86 -2.21
CA THR A 28 -12.04 3.95 -3.65
C THR A 28 -12.99 4.95 -4.29
N LEU A 29 -12.49 5.78 -5.21
CA LEU A 29 -13.34 6.65 -6.03
C LEU A 29 -14.29 5.81 -6.92
N ASP A 30 -15.46 6.36 -7.24
CA ASP A 30 -16.46 5.69 -8.09
C ASP A 30 -15.88 5.23 -9.43
N LYS A 31 -14.93 5.99 -10.00
CA LYS A 31 -14.20 5.60 -11.22
C LYS A 31 -13.46 4.28 -11.06
N GLY A 32 -12.92 3.99 -9.88
CA GLY A 32 -12.26 2.72 -9.57
C GLY A 32 -13.22 1.55 -9.65
N PHE A 33 -14.49 1.69 -9.23
CA PHE A 33 -15.48 0.62 -9.43
C PHE A 33 -15.76 0.34 -10.91
N LEU A 34 -15.61 1.35 -11.78
CA LEU A 34 -15.85 1.24 -13.22
C LEU A 34 -14.63 0.73 -14.00
N SER A 35 -13.41 1.08 -13.57
CA SER A 35 -12.16 0.73 -14.26
C SER A 35 -11.38 -0.41 -13.61
N SER A 36 -11.73 -0.79 -12.38
CA SER A 36 -10.93 -1.76 -11.64
C SER A 36 -11.09 -3.18 -12.15
N LYS A 37 -10.11 -3.98 -11.73
CA LYS A 37 -10.10 -5.44 -11.78
C LYS A 37 -11.29 -6.07 -11.02
N PHE A 38 -11.97 -5.32 -10.15
CA PHE A 38 -13.05 -5.79 -9.28
C PHE A 38 -14.33 -4.93 -9.41
N PRO A 39 -15.14 -5.11 -10.47
CA PRO A 39 -16.41 -4.38 -10.65
C PRO A 39 -17.39 -4.60 -9.49
N HIS A 40 -17.31 -5.77 -8.85
CA HIS A 40 -18.03 -6.11 -7.63
C HIS A 40 -17.00 -6.60 -6.59
N PRO A 41 -16.45 -5.70 -5.76
CA PRO A 41 -15.39 -6.08 -4.83
C PRO A 41 -15.95 -7.08 -3.81
N PRO A 42 -15.34 -8.27 -3.67
CA PRO A 42 -15.72 -9.20 -2.62
C PRO A 42 -15.37 -8.58 -1.26
N PHE A 43 -16.01 -9.12 -0.23
CA PHE A 43 -15.86 -8.60 1.12
C PHE A 43 -14.40 -8.59 1.63
N THR A 44 -13.57 -9.50 1.15
CA THR A 44 -12.14 -9.58 1.45
C THR A 44 -11.36 -8.35 0.99
N ILE A 45 -11.69 -7.80 -0.18
CA ILE A 45 -11.06 -6.58 -0.70
C ILE A 45 -11.47 -5.40 0.18
N LEU A 46 -12.74 -5.30 0.57
CA LEU A 46 -13.19 -4.24 1.48
C LEU A 46 -12.47 -4.27 2.83
N ARG A 47 -12.22 -5.47 3.38
CA ARG A 47 -11.42 -5.62 4.62
C ARG A 47 -9.97 -5.19 4.43
N TYR A 48 -9.41 -5.41 3.26
CA TYR A 48 -8.03 -5.00 2.94
C TYR A 48 -7.87 -3.47 2.87
N HIS A 49 -8.94 -2.74 2.57
CA HIS A 49 -8.97 -1.28 2.59
C HIS A 49 -9.10 -0.67 4.01
N ILE A 50 -9.26 -1.51 5.04
CA ILE A 50 -9.42 -1.05 6.43
C ILE A 50 -8.13 -1.34 7.20
N VAL A 51 -7.57 -0.30 7.78
CA VAL A 51 -6.32 -0.30 8.53
C VAL A 51 -6.59 -0.01 10.00
N LEU A 52 -5.97 -0.77 10.89
CA LEU A 52 -6.11 -0.63 12.35
C LEU A 52 -5.04 0.28 12.96
N LEU A 53 -4.74 1.37 12.26
CA LEU A 53 -3.74 2.36 12.64
C LEU A 53 -4.29 3.75 12.36
N LYS A 54 -3.98 4.70 13.24
CA LYS A 54 -4.23 6.12 13.00
C LYS A 54 -3.28 6.62 11.90
N LEU A 55 -3.83 6.86 10.72
CA LEU A 55 -3.14 7.52 9.62
C LEU A 55 -3.87 8.81 9.33
N ASP A 56 -3.40 9.92 9.90
CA ASP A 56 -3.83 11.25 9.47
C ASP A 56 -3.04 11.69 8.23
N GLY A 57 -3.46 12.78 7.60
CA GLY A 57 -2.81 13.31 6.39
C GLY A 57 -1.34 13.61 6.64
N GLU A 58 -1.00 14.19 7.79
CA GLU A 58 0.40 14.41 8.18
C GLU A 58 1.18 13.10 8.30
N ALA A 59 0.60 12.04 8.91
CA ALA A 59 1.24 10.74 9.00
C ALA A 59 1.48 10.11 7.61
N LEU A 60 0.49 10.19 6.71
CA LEU A 60 0.62 9.70 5.33
C LEU A 60 1.73 10.40 4.55
N HIS A 61 1.90 11.71 4.77
CA HIS A 61 2.88 12.50 4.03
C HIS A 61 4.28 12.51 4.66
N SER A 62 4.39 12.47 5.98
CA SER A 62 5.64 12.81 6.69
C SER A 62 6.12 11.75 7.67
N SER A 63 5.24 10.85 8.14
CA SER A 63 5.57 9.97 9.27
C SER A 63 5.82 8.52 8.87
N LEU A 64 5.28 8.05 7.73
CA LEU A 64 5.53 6.68 7.29
C LEU A 64 6.78 6.58 6.42
N LEU A 65 7.72 5.76 6.90
CA LEU A 65 8.88 5.33 6.14
C LEU A 65 8.42 4.59 4.87
N TYR A 66 9.08 4.89 3.75
CA TYR A 66 8.93 4.12 2.51
C TYR A 66 9.14 2.63 2.80
N GLU A 67 8.28 1.77 2.24
CA GLU A 67 8.19 0.32 2.48
C GLU A 67 7.74 -0.11 3.88
N SER A 68 7.22 0.81 4.70
CA SER A 68 6.57 0.45 5.96
C SER A 68 5.34 -0.42 5.71
N LYS A 69 5.13 -1.42 6.57
CA LYS A 69 3.99 -2.34 6.52
C LYS A 69 2.97 -1.94 7.56
N VAL A 70 1.72 -1.84 7.14
CA VAL A 70 0.60 -1.48 8.01
C VAL A 70 -0.41 -2.61 8.00
N ASP A 71 -0.74 -3.11 9.19
CA ASP A 71 -1.68 -4.21 9.34
C ASP A 71 -3.09 -3.77 8.96
N THR A 72 -3.76 -4.63 8.19
CA THR A 72 -5.14 -4.42 7.76
C THR A 72 -6.08 -5.34 8.53
N LEU A 73 -7.37 -5.14 8.34
CA LEU A 73 -8.40 -6.04 8.86
C LEU A 73 -8.40 -7.41 8.15
N LEU A 74 -7.64 -7.57 7.07
CA LEU A 74 -7.39 -8.85 6.41
C LEU A 74 -6.12 -9.49 7.01
N PRO A 75 -6.24 -10.59 7.78
CA PRO A 75 -5.09 -11.18 8.46
C PRO A 75 -4.00 -11.63 7.50
N HIS A 76 -2.73 -11.37 7.84
CA HIS A 76 -1.53 -11.72 7.05
C HIS A 76 -1.39 -10.98 5.72
N HIS A 77 -2.21 -9.95 5.47
CA HIS A 77 -2.11 -9.09 4.32
C HIS A 77 -1.93 -7.65 4.80
N PRO A 78 -0.69 -7.21 5.09
CA PRO A 78 -0.41 -5.81 5.37
C PRO A 78 -0.41 -4.99 4.07
N LEU A 79 -0.77 -3.71 4.18
CA LEU A 79 -0.53 -2.71 3.13
C LEU A 79 0.91 -2.21 3.22
N VAL A 80 1.52 -1.95 2.08
CA VAL A 80 2.89 -1.42 1.97
C VAL A 80 2.82 0.04 1.55
N ILE A 81 3.48 0.90 2.31
CA ILE A 81 3.60 2.31 1.92
C ILE A 81 4.61 2.42 0.79
N THR A 82 4.14 2.85 -0.38
CA THR A 82 4.96 3.04 -1.58
C THR A 82 5.27 4.52 -1.84
N THR A 83 4.98 5.39 -0.88
CA THR A 83 5.17 6.84 -1.00
C THR A 83 6.65 7.13 -1.21
N THR A 84 7.01 7.55 -2.42
CA THR A 84 8.40 7.89 -2.73
C THR A 84 8.67 9.33 -2.30
N PRO A 85 9.73 9.60 -1.51
CA PRO A 85 10.03 10.94 -1.00
C PRO A 85 10.39 11.97 -2.10
N TYR A 86 10.51 11.54 -3.36
CA TYR A 86 10.86 12.38 -4.50
C TYR A 86 9.69 12.68 -5.45
N HIS A 87 8.51 12.08 -5.24
CA HIS A 87 7.32 12.43 -6.01
C HIS A 87 6.54 13.52 -5.28
N SER A 88 6.51 14.72 -5.86
CA SER A 88 5.68 15.85 -5.41
C SER A 88 4.17 15.62 -5.56
N ASP A 89 3.76 14.47 -6.08
CA ASP A 89 2.38 14.19 -6.50
C ASP A 89 1.49 13.59 -5.41
N GLY A 90 1.99 13.37 -4.18
CA GLY A 90 1.20 12.92 -3.04
C GLY A 90 1.57 11.54 -2.51
N ALA A 91 0.84 11.09 -1.48
CA ALA A 91 1.04 9.79 -0.85
C ALA A 91 0.55 8.65 -1.75
N SER A 92 1.27 7.53 -1.74
CA SER A 92 0.86 6.28 -2.39
C SER A 92 1.03 5.08 -1.46
N ILE A 93 0.08 4.16 -1.56
CA ILE A 93 -0.01 2.94 -0.75
C ILE A 93 -0.30 1.81 -1.72
N ASP A 94 0.47 0.73 -1.64
CA ASP A 94 0.37 -0.42 -2.56
C ASP A 94 0.38 -0.03 -4.05
N GLY A 95 1.14 1.02 -4.40
CA GLY A 95 1.20 1.56 -5.75
C GLY A 95 -0.05 2.32 -6.19
N VAL A 96 -1.07 2.44 -5.33
CA VAL A 96 -2.28 3.24 -5.56
C VAL A 96 -2.10 4.62 -4.93
N LYS A 97 -2.49 5.66 -5.69
CA LYS A 97 -2.41 7.05 -5.23
C LYS A 97 -3.55 7.38 -4.28
N VAL A 98 -3.23 8.06 -3.17
CA VAL A 98 -4.20 8.72 -2.29
C VAL A 98 -4.61 10.02 -2.97
N THR A 99 -5.89 10.17 -3.29
CA THR A 99 -6.41 11.35 -4.01
C THR A 99 -6.83 12.45 -3.05
N ASP A 100 -7.47 12.07 -1.95
CA ASP A 100 -8.06 13.00 -0.98
C ASP A 100 -7.74 12.51 0.43
N CYS A 101 -7.00 13.32 1.19
CA CYS A 101 -6.68 13.00 2.57
C CYS A 101 -7.79 13.53 3.51
N GLU A 102 -8.14 12.75 4.52
CA GLU A 102 -9.06 13.12 5.61
C GLU A 102 -10.44 13.63 5.13
N ILE A 103 -11.06 12.89 4.21
CA ILE A 103 -12.46 13.14 3.79
C ILE A 103 -13.41 13.12 5.01
N TYR A 104 -13.08 12.28 5.99
CA TYR A 104 -13.75 12.22 7.29
C TYR A 104 -12.73 11.93 8.37
N ASN A 105 -12.85 12.60 9.52
CA ASN A 105 -12.00 12.39 10.68
C ASN A 105 -12.76 12.81 11.94
N ASP A 106 -13.11 11.84 12.80
CA ASP A 106 -13.69 12.09 14.12
C ASP A 106 -12.74 11.70 15.27
N GLY A 107 -11.49 11.39 14.94
CA GLY A 107 -10.47 10.90 15.87
C GLY A 107 -10.49 9.40 16.13
N CYS A 108 -11.60 8.71 15.84
CA CYS A 108 -11.75 7.26 15.97
C CYS A 108 -11.76 6.56 14.60
N VAL A 109 -12.40 7.18 13.61
CA VAL A 109 -12.49 6.73 12.22
C VAL A 109 -11.97 7.85 11.33
N ILE A 110 -10.98 7.50 10.51
CA ILE A 110 -10.40 8.38 9.50
C ILE A 110 -10.67 7.77 8.13
N VAL A 111 -11.09 8.59 7.16
CA VAL A 111 -11.38 8.16 5.79
C VAL A 111 -10.52 8.95 4.82
N HIS A 112 -9.81 8.23 3.95
CA HIS A 112 -9.05 8.79 2.82
C HIS A 112 -9.60 8.27 1.50
N GLY A 113 -9.54 9.10 0.46
CA GLY A 113 -9.86 8.73 -0.91
C GLY A 113 -8.65 8.13 -1.63
N VAL A 114 -8.87 7.03 -2.34
CA VAL A 114 -7.84 6.39 -3.18
C VAL A 114 -8.34 6.21 -4.61
N GLU A 115 -7.40 6.20 -5.55
CA GLU A 115 -7.72 6.16 -6.97
C GLU A 115 -8.32 4.81 -7.41
N ASP A 116 -7.85 3.70 -6.85
CA ASP A 116 -8.24 2.34 -7.22
C ASP A 116 -8.19 1.37 -6.01
N PHE A 117 -8.64 0.13 -6.20
CA PHE A 117 -8.59 -0.91 -5.18
C PHE A 117 -7.16 -1.41 -4.95
N PHE A 118 -6.83 -1.68 -3.69
CA PHE A 118 -5.60 -2.37 -3.34
C PHE A 118 -5.70 -3.85 -3.74
N ASP A 119 -4.63 -4.40 -4.32
CA ASP A 119 -4.55 -5.81 -4.69
C ASP A 119 -3.78 -6.57 -3.60
N PRO A 120 -4.37 -7.53 -2.88
CA PRO A 120 -3.64 -8.35 -1.89
C PRO A 120 -2.44 -9.10 -2.48
N ALA A 121 -2.41 -9.31 -3.81
CA ALA A 121 -1.26 -9.88 -4.50
C ALA A 121 -0.13 -8.87 -4.72
N PHE A 122 -0.31 -7.58 -4.43
CA PHE A 122 0.69 -6.53 -4.60
C PHE A 122 2.01 -6.90 -3.92
N GLN A 123 1.93 -7.45 -2.70
CA GLN A 123 3.11 -7.89 -1.98
C GLN A 123 3.84 -9.06 -2.66
N ALA A 124 3.10 -10.00 -3.27
CA ALA A 124 3.69 -11.07 -4.05
C ALA A 124 4.41 -10.52 -5.30
N PHE A 125 3.83 -9.50 -5.96
CA PHE A 125 4.48 -8.81 -7.07
C PHE A 125 5.74 -8.05 -6.64
N LEU A 126 5.74 -7.38 -5.48
CA LEU A 126 6.93 -6.71 -4.95
C LEU A 126 8.08 -7.69 -4.69
N TYR A 127 7.81 -8.84 -4.05
CA TYR A 127 8.84 -9.85 -3.79
C TYR A 127 9.37 -10.47 -5.08
N LEU A 128 8.51 -10.75 -6.06
CA LEU A 128 8.94 -11.22 -7.38
C LEU A 128 9.81 -10.19 -8.10
N TRP A 129 9.48 -8.91 -7.99
CA TRP A 129 10.27 -7.85 -8.60
C TRP A 129 11.62 -7.65 -7.90
N TYR A 130 11.66 -7.76 -6.57
CA TYR A 130 12.91 -7.72 -5.82
C TYR A 130 13.83 -8.87 -6.24
N ASP A 131 13.34 -10.11 -6.24
CA ASP A 131 14.13 -11.29 -6.65
C ASP A 131 14.61 -11.19 -8.10
N TYR A 132 13.75 -10.71 -9.01
CA TYR A 132 14.12 -10.42 -10.39
C TYR A 132 15.21 -9.33 -10.50
N SER A 133 15.11 -8.26 -9.70
CA SER A 133 16.09 -7.18 -9.72
C SER A 133 17.46 -7.64 -9.18
N VAL A 134 17.46 -8.44 -8.11
CA VAL A 134 18.66 -9.03 -7.52
C VAL A 134 19.36 -9.95 -8.53
N THR A 135 18.62 -10.88 -9.13
CA THR A 135 19.16 -11.80 -10.15
C THR A 135 19.70 -11.08 -11.39
N LYS A 136 19.06 -9.99 -11.82
CA LYS A 136 19.54 -9.13 -12.92
C LYS A 136 20.80 -8.35 -12.55
N ASN A 137 20.89 -7.88 -11.31
CA ASN A 137 22.05 -7.14 -10.82
C ASN A 137 23.25 -8.07 -10.61
N GLU A 138 23.02 -9.31 -10.15
CA GLU A 138 24.05 -10.35 -10.04
C GLU A 138 24.58 -10.78 -11.41
N SER A 139 23.70 -10.95 -12.41
CA SER A 139 24.12 -11.31 -13.77
C SER A 139 24.91 -10.17 -14.44
N LYS A 140 24.53 -8.91 -14.24
CA LYS A 140 25.33 -7.74 -14.67
C LYS A 140 26.68 -7.63 -13.95
N SER A 141 26.73 -7.93 -12.66
CA SER A 141 27.95 -7.95 -11.84
C SER A 141 28.97 -8.98 -12.32
N ARG A 142 28.51 -10.16 -12.74
CA ARG A 142 29.36 -11.22 -13.32
C ARG A 142 29.91 -10.81 -14.70
N ILE A 143 29.07 -10.27 -15.58
CA ILE A 143 29.47 -9.81 -16.93
C ILE A 143 30.47 -8.64 -16.86
N GLY A 144 30.36 -7.76 -15.86
CA GLY A 144 31.30 -6.65 -15.63
C GLY A 144 32.69 -7.09 -15.11
N LYS A 145 32.80 -8.24 -14.45
CA LYS A 145 34.10 -8.76 -13.95
C LYS A 145 34.86 -9.54 -15.01
N ASP A 146 34.16 -10.24 -15.89
CA ASP A 146 34.79 -11.02 -16.96
C ASP A 146 35.40 -10.13 -18.06
N SER A 147 34.88 -8.91 -18.20
CA SER A 147 35.33 -7.92 -19.19
C SER A 147 36.67 -7.25 -18.82
N ILE A 148 37.05 -7.22 -17.53
CA ILE A 148 38.26 -6.52 -17.04
C ILE A 148 39.47 -7.46 -16.98
N GLN A 149 39.26 -8.79 -16.92
CA GLN A 149 40.37 -9.75 -16.89
C GLN A 149 40.93 -10.11 -18.28
N SER A 150 40.32 -9.66 -19.38
CA SER A 150 40.77 -9.96 -20.75
C SER A 150 41.86 -9.00 -21.29
N TRP A 151 42.23 -7.93 -20.59
CA TRP A 151 43.15 -6.89 -21.11
C TRP A 151 44.47 -6.72 -20.33
N VAL A 152 44.77 -7.59 -19.37
CA VAL A 152 46.02 -7.51 -18.57
C VAL A 152 47.15 -8.42 -19.13
N GLY A 153 46.94 -9.06 -20.29
CA GLY A 153 47.88 -10.05 -20.85
C GLY A 153 48.77 -9.64 -22.02
N TYR A 154 48.74 -8.39 -22.51
CA TYR A 154 49.41 -7.99 -23.76
C TYR A 154 50.33 -6.76 -23.67
N LEU A 155 51.00 -6.53 -22.53
CA LEU A 155 52.02 -5.47 -22.40
C LEU A 155 53.28 -5.90 -21.60
N GLY A 156 53.71 -7.15 -21.75
CA GLY A 156 54.99 -7.64 -21.21
C GLY A 156 55.85 -8.26 -22.29
#